data_AF-A0A447PWH8-F1
#
_entry.id   AF-A0A447PWH8-F1
#
_cell.length_a   1.000
_cell.length_b   1.000
_cell.length_c   1.000
_cell.angle_alpha   90.00
_cell.angle_beta   90.00
_cell.angle_gamma   90.00
#
_symmetry.space_group_name_H-M   'P 1'
#
loop_
_entity.id
_entity.type
_entity.pdbx_description
1 polymer ?
#
loop_
_entity_poly.entity_id
_entity_poly.type
_entity_poly.pdbx_seq_one_letter_code
_entity_poly.pdbx_strand_id
1 'polypeptide(L)'
;MYLFLQNIRATLIPTIAVPVVLLGTFAVLAAFGYSINTLTMFGMVLAIGLLVDDAIVVVENVERVMMEDNLSPREATENPCRRFRERW
;
A
#
# COMPACT_ATOMS: atom_id res chain seq x y z
N MET A 1 12.99 -17.65 -4.82
CA MET A 1 14.13 -16.82 -5.27
C MET A 1 14.10 -16.76 -6.80
N TYR A 2 13.42 -15.78 -7.41
CA TYR A 2 13.08 -15.66 -8.86
C TYR A 2 11.75 -16.30 -9.35
N LEU A 3 10.70 -16.37 -8.54
CA LEU A 3 9.36 -16.50 -9.13
C LEU A 3 8.86 -15.12 -9.53
N PHE A 4 9.10 -14.81 -10.80
CA PHE A 4 8.34 -13.87 -11.61
C PHE A 4 8.57 -12.38 -11.38
N LEU A 5 9.64 -11.89 -12.02
CA LEU A 5 9.73 -10.49 -12.45
C LEU A 5 8.54 -10.14 -13.36
N GLN A 6 7.47 -9.56 -12.82
CA GLN A 6 6.68 -8.64 -13.64
C GLN A 6 6.46 -7.25 -13.07
N ASN A 7 6.66 -6.95 -11.77
CA ASN A 7 6.58 -5.56 -11.30
C ASN A 7 7.51 -5.26 -10.13
N ILE A 8 8.63 -4.59 -10.44
CA ILE A 8 9.49 -3.91 -9.45
C ILE A 8 8.66 -3.01 -8.51
N ARG A 9 7.49 -2.54 -8.97
CA ARG A 9 6.52 -1.74 -8.22
C ARG A 9 5.92 -2.48 -7.02
N ALA A 10 5.57 -3.75 -7.15
CA ALA A 10 4.93 -4.52 -6.07
C ALA A 10 5.86 -4.74 -4.86
N THR A 11 7.17 -4.82 -5.09
CA THR A 11 8.17 -4.95 -4.02
C THR A 11 8.61 -3.60 -3.45
N LEU A 12 8.57 -2.54 -4.26
CA LEU A 12 8.92 -1.19 -3.80
C LEU A 12 7.91 -0.64 -2.79
N ILE A 13 6.62 -0.95 -2.96
CA ILE A 13 5.55 -0.40 -2.13
C ILE A 13 5.72 -0.79 -0.65
N PRO A 14 5.84 -2.08 -0.28
CA PRO A 14 6.11 -2.46 1.11
C PRO A 14 7.42 -1.86 1.63
N THR A 15 8.45 -1.82 0.79
CA THR A 15 9.79 -1.37 1.18
C THR A 15 9.81 0.10 1.62
N ILE A 16 8.99 0.95 0.99
CA ILE A 16 8.85 2.37 1.35
C ILE A 16 7.75 2.58 2.40
N ALA A 17 6.65 1.83 2.32
CA ALA A 17 5.53 1.96 3.23
C ALA A 17 5.91 1.60 4.67
N VAL A 18 6.63 0.50 4.90
CA VAL A 18 7.04 0.05 6.24
C VAL A 18 7.81 1.14 7.02
N PRO A 19 8.88 1.76 6.48
CA PRO A 19 9.58 2.83 7.20
C PRO A 19 8.73 4.09 7.39
N VAL A 20 7.89 4.46 6.43
CA VAL A 20 6.98 5.62 6.57
C VAL A 20 6.00 5.43 7.72
N VAL A 21 5.40 4.23 7.83
CA VAL A 21 4.44 3.89 8.89
C VAL A 21 5.10 3.85 10.25
N LEU A 22 6.30 3.26 10.34
CA LEU A 22 7.05 3.20 11.59
C LEU A 22 7.40 4.62 12.09
N LEU A 23 7.91 5.48 11.21
CA LEU A 23 8.21 6.87 11.56
C LEU A 23 6.96 7.63 11.99
N GLY A 24 5.85 7.47 11.28
CA GLY A 24 4.57 8.09 11.66
C GLY A 24 4.08 7.61 13.02
N THR A 25 4.16 6.30 13.28
CA THR A 25 3.69 5.74 14.54
C THR A 25 4.56 6.18 15.71
N PHE A 26 5.88 6.20 15.56
CA PHE A 26 6.78 6.73 16.59
C PHE A 26 6.57 8.22 16.84
N ALA A 27 6.31 9.03 15.79
CA ALA A 27 6.03 10.45 15.94
C ALA A 27 4.73 10.70 16.74
N VAL A 28 3.67 9.94 16.45
CA VAL A 28 2.40 10.02 17.19
C VAL A 28 2.58 9.55 18.63
N LEU A 29 3.21 8.40 18.85
CA LEU A 29 3.49 7.89 20.20
C LEU A 29 4.29 8.90 21.03
N ALA A 30 5.32 9.52 20.44
CA ALA A 30 6.13 10.55 21.08
C ALA A 30 5.32 11.82 21.41
N ALA A 31 4.43 12.26 20.51
CA ALA A 31 3.58 13.43 20.73
C ALA A 31 2.55 13.23 21.85
N PHE A 32 1.99 12.03 21.97
CA PHE A 32 1.04 11.68 23.04
C PHE A 32 1.70 11.16 24.32
N GLY A 33 3.03 11.03 24.35
CA GLY A 33 3.78 10.53 25.51
C GLY A 33 3.50 9.07 25.86
N TYR A 34 3.02 8.28 24.91
CA TYR A 34 2.68 6.88 25.14
C TYR A 34 3.93 5.99 25.09
N SER A 35 4.00 5.05 26.03
CA SER A 35 5.03 4.01 26.10
C SER A 35 4.77 2.88 25.09
N ILE A 36 5.84 2.33 24.52
CA ILE A 36 5.79 1.12 23.70
C ILE A 36 5.56 -0.08 24.64
N ASN A 37 4.31 -0.52 24.70
CA ASN A 37 3.88 -1.70 25.45
C ASN A 37 3.31 -2.77 24.51
N THR A 38 3.01 -3.96 25.04
CA THR A 38 2.49 -5.09 24.25
C THR A 38 1.20 -4.76 23.51
N LEU A 39 0.32 -3.90 24.06
CA LEU A 39 -0.91 -3.46 23.38
C LEU A 39 -0.60 -2.57 22.17
N THR A 40 0.30 -1.58 22.33
CA THR A 40 0.72 -0.71 21.22
C THR A 40 1.49 -1.47 20.16
N MET A 41 2.31 -2.46 20.54
CA MET A 41 3.01 -3.32 19.60
C MET A 41 2.03 -4.20 18.80
N PHE A 42 1.01 -4.75 19.47
CA PHE A 42 -0.03 -5.51 18.79
C PHE A 42 -0.82 -4.63 17.80
N GLY A 43 -1.18 -3.41 18.21
CA GLY A 43 -1.83 -2.44 17.35
C GLY A 43 -0.98 -2.03 16.13
N MET A 44 0.33 -1.83 16.32
CA MET A 44 1.27 -1.54 15.24
C MET A 44 1.32 -2.65 14.19
N VAL A 45 1.41 -3.91 14.63
CA VAL A 45 1.46 -5.06 13.71
C VAL A 45 0.16 -5.16 12.89
N LEU A 46 -0.99 -5.02 13.54
CA LEU A 46 -2.29 -5.03 12.83
C LEU A 46 -2.42 -3.86 11.85
N ALA A 47 -2.03 -2.66 12.26
CA ALA A 47 -2.09 -1.46 11.42
C ALA A 47 -1.21 -1.60 10.17
N ILE A 48 0.01 -2.14 10.33
CA ILE A 48 0.92 -2.38 9.19
C ILE A 48 0.32 -3.42 8.24
N GLY A 49 -0.24 -4.52 8.76
CA GLY A 49 -0.88 -5.55 7.94
C GLY A 49 -2.00 -4.99 7.07
N LEU A 50 -2.94 -4.28 7.70
CA LEU A 50 -4.08 -3.67 7.00
C LEU A 50 -3.66 -2.64 5.95
N LEU A 51 -2.65 -1.82 6.24
CA LEU A 51 -2.20 -0.79 5.29
C LEU A 51 -1.50 -1.39 4.07
N VAL A 52 -0.63 -2.38 4.29
CA VAL A 52 0.14 -2.99 3.20
C VAL A 52 -0.77 -3.77 2.26
N ASP A 53 -1.78 -4.46 2.80
CA ASP A 53 -2.77 -5.18 2.01
C ASP A 53 -3.54 -4.25 1.06
N ASP A 54 -4.00 -3.10 1.55
CA ASP A 54 -4.70 -2.10 0.72
C ASP A 54 -3.80 -1.54 -0.39
N ALA A 55 -2.54 -1.21 -0.05
CA ALA A 55 -1.57 -0.68 -1.00
C ALA A 55 -1.20 -1.67 -2.11
N ILE A 56 -1.19 -2.98 -1.81
CA ILE A 56 -0.95 -4.04 -2.80
C ILE A 56 -2.14 -4.16 -3.74
N VAL A 57 -3.36 -4.25 -3.22
CA VAL A 57 -4.59 -4.44 -4.02
C VAL A 57 -4.80 -3.30 -5.02
N VAL A 58 -4.51 -2.05 -4.64
CA VAL A 58 -4.62 -0.90 -5.54
C VAL A 58 -3.67 -1.04 -6.73
N VAL A 59 -2.42 -1.43 -6.49
CA VAL A 59 -1.43 -1.54 -7.57
C VAL A 59 -1.67 -2.74 -8.46
N GLU A 60 -2.09 -3.88 -7.89
CA GLU A 60 -2.54 -5.03 -8.68
C GLU A 60 -3.74 -4.67 -9.56
N ASN A 61 -4.70 -3.88 -9.06
CA ASN A 61 -5.83 -3.44 -9.85
C ASN A 61 -5.41 -2.49 -10.98
N VAL A 62 -4.48 -1.57 -10.73
CA VAL A 62 -3.94 -0.66 -11.77
C VAL A 62 -3.24 -1.46 -12.87
N GLU A 63 -2.41 -2.43 -12.49
CA GLU A 63 -1.71 -3.26 -13.45
C GLU A 63 -2.66 -4.14 -14.26
N ARG A 64 -3.67 -4.73 -13.61
CA ARG A 64 -4.71 -5.51 -14.27
C ARG A 64 -5.44 -4.68 -15.32
N VAL A 65 -5.81 -3.45 -15.00
CA VAL A 65 -6.46 -2.52 -15.95
C VAL A 65 -5.53 -2.16 -17.10
N MET A 66 -4.23 -1.94 -16.85
CA MET A 66 -3.25 -1.67 -17.91
C MET A 66 -3.05 -2.86 -18.86
N MET A 67 -3.07 -4.09 -18.33
CA MET A 67 -2.94 -5.31 -19.14
C MET A 67 -4.20 -5.67 -19.94
N GLU A 68 -5.40 -5.52 -19.35
CA GLU A 68 -6.67 -5.85 -20.03
C GLU A 68 -7.04 -4.83 -21.11
N ASP A 69 -6.85 -3.53 -20.85
CA ASP A 69 -7.27 -2.47 -21.78
C ASP A 69 -6.15 -1.98 -22.73
N ASN A 70 -4.90 -2.45 -22.59
CA ASN A 70 -3.76 -2.06 -23.44
C ASN A 70 -3.52 -0.54 -23.51
N LEU A 71 -3.87 0.19 -22.45
CA LEU A 71 -3.86 1.65 -22.40
C LEU A 71 -2.48 2.20 -22.02
N SER A 72 -2.12 3.35 -22.59
CA SER A 72 -0.88 4.06 -22.25
C SER A 72 -0.89 4.52 -20.78
N PRO A 73 0.27 4.61 -20.08
CA PRO A 73 0.35 4.89 -18.62
C PRO A 73 -0.37 6.16 -18.17
N ARG A 74 -0.58 7.11 -19.08
CA ARG A 74 -1.20 8.41 -18.81
C ARG A 74 -2.73 8.34 -18.93
N GLU A 75 -3.26 7.59 -19.89
CA GLU A 75 -4.71 7.37 -20.07
C GLU A 75 -5.26 6.36 -19.06
N ALA A 76 -4.44 5.37 -18.67
CA ALA A 76 -4.75 4.38 -17.64
C ALA A 76 -4.74 4.96 -16.21
N THR A 77 -4.48 6.25 -15.99
CA THR A 77 -4.65 6.88 -14.67
C THR A 77 -6.01 7.59 -14.55
N GLU A 78 -6.57 8.06 -15.67
CA GLU A 78 -7.80 8.85 -15.72
C GLU A 78 -9.06 7.98 -15.76
N ASN A 79 -9.03 6.87 -16.52
CA ASN A 79 -10.16 5.94 -16.62
C ASN A 79 -10.40 5.04 -15.38
N PRO A 80 -9.39 4.50 -14.67
CA PRO A 80 -9.67 3.65 -13.51
C PRO A 80 -10.28 4.43 -12.35
N CYS A 81 -9.96 5.72 -12.17
CA CYS A 81 -10.60 6.55 -11.13
C CYS A 81 -12.12 6.70 -11.38
N ARG A 82 -12.57 6.62 -12.64
CA ARG A 82 -14.00 6.61 -13.00
C ARG A 82 -14.65 5.25 -12.73
N ARG A 83 -13.94 4.15 -13.00
CA ARG A 83 -14.39 2.75 -12.79
C ARG A 83 -14.35 2.33 -11.31
N PHE A 84 -13.43 2.89 -10.52
CA PHE A 84 -13.26 2.61 -9.08
C PHE A 84 -14.46 3.09 -8.26
N ARG A 85 -15.10 4.19 -8.68
CA ARG A 85 -16.27 4.78 -8.02
C ARG A 85 -17.58 4.03 -8.27
N GLU A 86 -17.63 3.12 -9.24
CA GLU A 86 -18.84 2.34 -9.57
C GLU A 86 -18.86 0.96 -8.91
N ARG A 87 -17.74 0.53 -8.32
CA ARG A 87 -17.59 -0.82 -7.73
C ARG A 87 -17.46 -0.81 -6.21
N TRP A 88 -17.58 0.37 -5.60
CA TRP A 88 -17.65 0.63 -4.15
C TRP A 88 -18.81 1.59 -3.84
#